data_AF-A0A143HFJ4-F1
#
_entry.id   AF-A0A143HFJ4-F1
#
_cell.length_a   1.000
_cell.length_b   1.000
_cell.length_c   1.000
_cell.angle_alpha   90.00
_cell.angle_beta   90.00
_cell.angle_gamma   90.00
#
_symmetry.space_group_name_H-M   'P 1'
#
loop_
_entity.id
_entity.type
_entity.pdbx_description
1 polymer ?
#
loop_
_entity_poly.entity_id
_entity_poly.type
_entity_poly.pdbx_seq_one_letter_code
_entity_poly.pdbx_strand_id
1 'polypeptide(L)' 'MLKGLPFYVVLIAIGSLSITFAVTRDIPMKMQWVLLIGGTLINIISLIALMIFLAKSDRQPK' A
#
# COMPACT_ATOMS: atom_id res chain seq x y z
N MET A 1 -3.04 -19.54 8.40
CA MET A 1 -3.30 -18.10 8.64
C MET A 1 -3.42 -17.25 7.37
N LEU A 2 -3.06 -17.78 6.19
CA LEU A 2 -3.02 -17.06 4.91
C LEU A 2 -4.36 -16.50 4.37
N LYS A 3 -5.53 -16.95 4.85
CA LYS A 3 -6.84 -16.51 4.31
C LYS A 3 -7.22 -15.06 4.64
N GLY A 4 -6.66 -14.47 5.71
CA GLY A 4 -6.92 -13.07 6.09
C GLY A 4 -5.88 -12.07 5.57
N LEU A 5 -4.68 -12.56 5.24
CA LEU A 5 -3.56 -11.75 4.76
C LEU A 5 -3.89 -10.88 3.54
N PRO A 6 -4.48 -11.42 2.45
CA PRO A 6 -4.80 -10.60 1.28
C PRO A 6 -5.82 -9.51 1.61
N PHE A 7 -6.74 -9.76 2.55
CA PHE A 7 -7.72 -8.76 2.97
C PHE A 7 -7.08 -7.59 3.71
N TYR A 8 -6.16 -7.85 4.65
CA TYR A 8 -5.41 -6.79 5.35
C TYR A 8 -4.54 -5.98 4.39
N VAL A 9 -3.88 -6.63 3.43
CA VAL A 9 -3.08 -5.98 2.39
C VAL A 9 -3.95 -5.03 1.54
N VAL A 10 -5.15 -5.47 1.15
CA VAL A 10 -6.11 -4.61 0.43
C VAL A 10 -6.61 -3.46 1.31
N LEU A 11 -6.89 -3.70 2.59
CA LEU A 11 -7.31 -2.64 3.52
C LEU A 11 -6.23 -1.57 3.68
N ILE A 12 -4.96 -1.98 3.77
CA ILE A 12 -3.81 -1.08 3.85
C ILE A 12 -3.67 -0.29 2.55
N ALA A 13 -3.84 -0.93 1.39
CA ALA A 13 -3.83 -0.28 0.08
C ALA A 13 -4.89 0.83 -0.01
N ILE A 14 -6.15 0.50 0.32
CA ILE A 14 -7.28 1.46 0.26
C ILE A 14 -7.06 2.61 1.25
N GLY A 15 -6.64 2.31 2.49
CA GLY A 15 -6.40 3.32 3.51
C GLY A 15 -5.28 4.29 3.11
N SER A 16 -4.17 3.78 2.63
CA SER A 16 -3.03 4.59 2.19
C SER A 16 -3.34 5.46 0.95
N LEU A 17 -4.10 4.93 -0.01
CA LEU A 17 -4.59 5.69 -1.16
C LEU A 17 -5.53 6.82 -0.73
N SER A 18 -6.43 6.54 0.23
CA SER A 18 -7.36 7.53 0.77
C SER A 18 -6.64 8.68 1.47
N ILE A 19 -5.59 8.37 2.26
CA ILE A 19 -4.75 9.39 2.91
C ILE A 19 -3.98 10.19 1.86
N THR A 20 -3.38 9.53 0.87
CA THR A 20 -2.63 10.18 -0.22
C THR A 20 -3.53 11.13 -1.01
N PHE A 21 -4.76 10.71 -1.30
CA PHE A 21 -5.76 11.53 -1.96
C PHE A 21 -6.20 12.72 -1.10
N ALA A 22 -6.45 12.50 0.19
CA ALA A 22 -6.84 13.55 1.13
C ALA A 22 -5.76 14.64 1.26
N VAL A 23 -4.48 14.25 1.34
CA VAL A 23 -3.34 15.18 1.43
C VAL A 23 -3.09 15.91 0.12
N THR A 24 -3.37 15.28 -1.03
CA THR A 24 -3.10 15.87 -2.35
C THR A 24 -4.27 16.67 -2.92
N ARG A 25 -5.46 16.62 -2.32
CA ARG A 25 -6.67 17.31 -2.84
C ARG A 25 -6.54 18.83 -2.89
N ASP A 26 -5.73 19.41 -1.99
CA ASP A 26 -5.57 20.86 -1.83
C ASP A 26 -4.35 21.37 -2.63
N ILE A 27 -3.70 20.51 -3.41
CA ILE A 27 -2.49 20.81 -4.19
C ILE A 27 -2.87 21.09 -5.66
N PRO A 28 -2.18 22.00 -6.37
CA PRO A 28 -2.39 22.24 -7.80
C PRO A 28 -2.44 20.95 -8.63
N MET A 29 -3.42 20.87 -9.53
CA MET A 29 -3.82 19.67 -10.29
C MET A 29 -2.66 18.86 -10.86
N LYS A 30 -1.66 19.52 -11.48
CA LYS A 30 -0.48 18.83 -12.04
C LYS A 30 0.36 18.11 -10.98
N MET A 31 0.58 18.75 -9.83
CA MET A 31 1.32 18.15 -8.72
C MET A 31 0.50 17.06 -8.01
N GLN A 32 -0.82 17.24 -7.90
CA GLN A 32 -1.73 16.23 -7.36
C GLN A 32 -1.60 14.90 -8.11
N TRP A 33 -1.66 14.92 -9.44
CA TRP A 33 -1.52 13.69 -10.26
C TRP A 33 -0.14 13.04 -10.13
N VAL A 34 0.93 13.83 -10.11
CA VAL A 34 2.29 13.31 -9.93
C VAL A 34 2.45 12.64 -8.56
N LEU A 35 1.93 13.26 -7.50
CA LEU A 35 1.99 12.72 -6.14
C LEU A 35 1.09 11.50 -5.97
N LEU A 36 -0.10 11.48 -6.59
CA LEU A 36 -0.99 10.32 -6.59
C LEU A 36 -0.36 9.12 -7.30
N ILE A 37 0.19 9.33 -8.50
CA ILE A 37 0.84 8.26 -9.26
C ILE A 37 2.07 7.75 -8.51
N GLY A 38 2.93 8.67 -8.04
CA GLY A 38 4.13 8.32 -7.28
C GLY A 38 3.82 7.60 -5.97
N GLY A 39 2.87 8.12 -5.18
CA GLY A 39 2.42 7.52 -3.93
C GLY A 39 1.81 6.13 -4.13
N THR A 40 1.01 5.96 -5.20
CA THR A 40 0.42 4.66 -5.55
C THR A 40 1.48 3.63 -5.93
N LEU A 41 2.50 4.03 -6.71
CA LEU A 41 3.60 3.14 -7.07
C LEU A 41 4.40 2.69 -5.85
N ILE A 42 4.76 3.62 -4.97
CA ILE A 42 5.46 3.31 -3.71
C ILE A 42 4.60 2.39 -2.84
N ASN A 43 3.28 2.60 -2.81
CA ASN A 43 2.37 1.76 -2.06
C ASN A 43 2.36 0.31 -2.56
N ILE A 44 2.27 0.11 -3.88
CA ILE A 44 2.32 -1.21 -4.51
C ILE A 44 3.64 -1.92 -4.16
N ILE A 45 4.78 -1.23 -4.27
CA ILE A 45 6.09 -1.78 -3.92
C ILE A 45 6.13 -2.20 -2.44
N SER A 46 5.58 -1.38 -1.55
CA SER A 46 5.53 -1.65 -0.11
C SER A 46 4.67 -2.88 0.20
N LEU A 47 3.54 -3.04 -0.48
CA LEU A 47 2.66 -4.21 -0.33
C LEU A 47 3.31 -5.50 -0.83
N ILE A 48 4.05 -5.43 -1.95
CA ILE A 48 4.82 -6.57 -2.45
C ILE A 48 5.92 -6.97 -1.45
N ALA A 49 6.68 -5.99 -0.94
CA ALA A 49 7.70 -6.24 0.07
C ALA A 49 7.10 -6.83 1.36
N LEU A 50 5.95 -6.33 1.80
CA LEU A 50 5.23 -6.83 2.96
C LEU A 50 4.75 -8.27 2.75
N MET A 51 4.20 -8.60 1.57
CA MET A 51 3.82 -9.96 1.21
C MET A 51 5.01 -10.92 1.22
N ILE A 52 6.16 -10.52 0.67
CA ILE A 52 7.39 -11.33 0.68
C ILE A 52 7.88 -11.54 2.11
N PHE A 53 7.89 -10.48 2.93
CA PHE A 53 8.30 -10.56 4.32
C PHE A 53 7.41 -11.52 5.12
N LEU A 54 6.08 -11.38 4.98
CA LEU A 54 5.11 -12.27 5.63
C LEU A 54 5.24 -13.71 5.15
N ALA A 55 5.38 -13.95 3.85
CA ALA A 55 5.58 -15.29 3.30
C ALA A 55 6.89 -15.94 3.79
N LYS A 56 7.93 -15.16 4.06
CA LYS A 56 9.18 -15.64 4.66
C LYS A 56 9.01 -15.92 6.16
N SER A 57 8.26 -15.09 6.88
CA SER A 57 7.96 -15.27 8.31
C SER A 57 7.11 -16.51 8.55
N ASP A 58 6.10 -16.79 7.71
CA ASP A 58 5.23 -17.97 7.83
C ASP A 58 5.97 -19.30 7.54
N ARG A 59 7.14 -19.25 6.86
CA ARG A 59 7.98 -20.41 6.54
C ARG A 59 9.00 -20.76 7.64
N GLN A 60 9.16 -19.93 8.65
CA GLN A 60 9.96 -20.26 9.83
C GLN A 60 9.04 -20.98 10.82
N PRO A 61 9.11 -22.32 10.98
CA PRO A 61 8.40 -22.97 12.05
C PRO A 61 8.94 -22.43 13.38
N LYS A 62 8.04 -21.97 14.24
CA LYS A 62 8.34 -21.75 15.66
C LYS A 62 8.87 -23.04 16.29
#